data_AF-A0A8X6S8M8-F1
#
_entry.id   AF-A0A8X6S8M8-F1
#
_cell.length_a   1.000
_cell.length_b   1.000
_cell.length_c   1.000
_cell.angle_alpha   90.00
_cell.angle_beta   90.00
_cell.angle_gamma   90.00
#
_symmetry.space_group_name_H-M   'P 1'
#
loop_
_entity.id
_entity.type
_entity.pdbx_description
1 polymer ?
#
loop_
_entity_poly.entity_id
_entity_poly.type
_entity_poly.pdbx_seq_one_letter_code
_entity_poly.pdbx_strand_id
1 'polypeptide(L)'
;MPGKRARRHFSQLSEFERRLIIVMKTAGWSTRRVAAQVDRSKKTTRREDRRIVRHALVDPIVTRSTIRSDVDVAIVPQTISRHLAEANLKSKRPFRALPLTPEHRQLRLQWCQVRSIWNVTDWKNVVFSDESRFVLGTDDNRVRVWRRPDLQLAVQDLWAHLPQNNIRCLINSMPDRVAVCIAAGGGSMRY
;
A
#
# COMPACT_ATOMS: atom_id res chain seq x y z
N MET A 1 10.08 10.21 -36.04
CA MET A 1 11.16 9.27 -36.41
C MET A 1 11.75 8.67 -35.13
N PRO A 2 11.51 7.38 -34.79
CA PRO A 2 12.11 6.81 -33.60
C PRO A 2 13.60 6.55 -33.88
N GLY A 3 14.47 7.18 -33.09
CA GLY A 3 15.92 7.07 -33.24
C GLY A 3 16.39 5.63 -33.04
N LYS A 4 17.03 5.05 -34.06
CA LYS A 4 17.68 3.74 -33.99
C LYS A 4 18.72 3.77 -32.86
N ARG A 5 18.45 3.08 -31.75
CA ARG A 5 19.43 2.88 -30.67
C ARG A 5 20.63 2.10 -31.23
N ALA A 6 21.81 2.68 -31.17
CA ALA A 6 23.06 1.96 -31.39
C ALA A 6 23.12 0.76 -30.42
N ARG A 7 23.32 -0.45 -30.95
CA ARG A 7 23.59 -1.64 -30.13
C ARG A 7 24.85 -1.33 -29.32
N ARG A 8 24.75 -1.33 -27.98
CA ARG A 8 25.94 -1.23 -27.11
C ARG A 8 26.89 -2.36 -27.51
N HIS A 9 28.09 -2.01 -27.95
CA HIS A 9 29.15 -2.96 -28.24
C HIS A 9 29.53 -3.65 -26.93
N PHE A 10 29.16 -4.92 -26.77
CA PHE A 10 29.58 -5.68 -25.60
C PHE A 10 31.05 -6.05 -25.81
N SER A 11 31.95 -5.42 -25.05
CA SER A 11 33.32 -5.91 -24.92
C SER A 11 33.27 -7.37 -24.42
N GLN A 12 34.14 -8.22 -24.96
CA GLN A 12 34.28 -9.58 -24.47
C GLN A 12 34.70 -9.55 -23.00
N LEU A 13 34.09 -10.41 -22.19
CA LEU A 13 34.43 -10.54 -20.76
C LEU A 13 35.88 -10.99 -20.62
N SER A 14 36.66 -10.29 -19.79
CA SER A 14 38.03 -10.68 -19.46
C SER A 14 38.05 -12.04 -18.74
N GLU A 15 39.18 -12.74 -18.80
CA GLU A 15 39.32 -14.03 -18.11
C GLU A 15 39.10 -13.88 -16.59
N PHE A 16 39.55 -12.77 -16.02
CA PHE A 16 39.32 -12.43 -14.61
C PHE A 16 37.83 -12.26 -14.29
N GLU A 17 37.08 -11.52 -15.11
CA GLU A 17 35.63 -11.35 -14.94
C GLU A 17 34.90 -12.69 -15.07
N ARG A 18 35.32 -13.56 -15.98
CA ARG A 18 34.74 -14.91 -16.14
C ARG A 18 34.95 -15.77 -14.90
N ARG A 19 36.19 -15.82 -14.36
CA ARG A 19 36.51 -16.56 -13.14
C ARG A 19 35.72 -16.01 -11.94
N LEU A 20 35.63 -14.68 -11.81
CA LEU A 20 34.87 -14.02 -10.74
C LEU A 20 33.37 -14.36 -10.79
N ILE A 21 32.77 -14.36 -11.99
CA ILE A 21 31.36 -14.75 -12.20
C ILE A 21 31.13 -16.21 -11.79
N ILE A 22 32.04 -17.13 -12.13
CA ILE A 22 31.95 -18.54 -11.78
C ILE A 22 31.96 -18.70 -10.26
N VAL A 23 32.92 -18.07 -9.56
CA VAL A 23 33.02 -18.14 -8.09
C VAL A 23 31.76 -17.63 -7.40
N MET A 24 31.21 -16.49 -7.86
CA MET A 24 29.98 -15.98 -7.28
C MET A 24 28.77 -16.89 -7.56
N LYS A 25 28.75 -17.53 -8.72
CA LYS A 25 27.69 -18.47 -9.11
C LYS A 25 27.72 -19.76 -8.28
N THR A 26 28.90 -20.33 -8.05
CA THR A 26 29.08 -21.50 -7.20
C THR A 26 28.76 -21.18 -5.73
N ALA A 27 28.99 -19.94 -5.29
CA ALA A 27 28.56 -19.43 -3.98
C ALA A 27 27.05 -19.14 -3.88
N GLY A 28 26.24 -19.53 -4.87
CA GLY A 28 24.78 -19.38 -4.85
C GLY A 28 24.27 -17.98 -5.16
N TRP A 29 25.10 -17.06 -5.68
CA TRP A 29 24.64 -15.70 -5.97
C TRP A 29 23.70 -15.68 -7.18
N SER A 30 22.63 -14.87 -7.07
CA SER A 30 21.73 -14.61 -8.19
C SER A 30 22.48 -13.92 -9.34
N THR A 31 22.08 -14.20 -10.59
CA THR A 31 22.69 -13.58 -11.79
C THR A 31 22.69 -12.06 -11.72
N ARG A 32 21.67 -11.47 -11.08
CA ARG A 32 21.55 -10.02 -10.89
C ARG A 32 22.57 -9.48 -9.89
N ARG A 33 22.77 -10.16 -8.77
CA ARG A 33 23.76 -9.75 -7.76
C ARG A 33 25.16 -9.80 -8.35
N VAL A 34 25.45 -10.86 -9.12
CA VAL A 34 26.69 -10.97 -9.89
C VAL A 34 26.82 -9.83 -10.90
N ALA A 35 25.79 -9.55 -11.70
CA ALA A 35 25.81 -8.46 -12.69
C ALA A 35 26.03 -7.07 -12.08
N ALA A 36 25.47 -6.81 -10.89
CA ALA A 36 25.71 -5.58 -10.16
C ALA A 36 27.14 -5.47 -9.63
N GLN A 37 27.73 -6.60 -9.22
CA GLN A 37 29.11 -6.67 -8.73
C GLN A 37 30.17 -6.52 -9.83
N VAL A 38 29.85 -6.96 -11.06
CA VAL A 38 30.74 -6.83 -12.23
C VAL A 38 30.44 -5.60 -13.10
N ASP A 39 29.77 -4.59 -12.52
CA ASP A 39 29.43 -3.31 -13.16
C ASP A 39 28.77 -3.42 -14.55
N ARG A 40 28.01 -4.50 -14.78
CA ARG A 40 27.25 -4.66 -16.02
C ARG A 40 26.11 -3.66 -16.04
N SER A 41 26.17 -2.73 -17.01
CA SER A 41 25.19 -1.66 -17.17
C SER A 41 23.75 -2.17 -17.22
N LYS A 42 22.85 -1.54 -16.45
CA LYS A 42 21.39 -1.75 -16.56
C LYS A 42 20.94 -1.40 -17.99
N LYS A 43 19.89 -2.10 -18.47
CA LYS A 43 19.24 -1.77 -19.76
C LYS A 43 18.62 -0.37 -19.74
N THR A 44 18.21 0.09 -18.57
CA THR A 44 17.64 1.42 -18.36
C THR A 44 18.71 2.42 -17.93
N THR A 45 18.51 3.69 -18.31
CA THR A 45 19.30 4.82 -17.84
C THR A 45 18.70 5.41 -16.57
N ARG A 46 19.49 6.17 -15.79
CA ARG A 46 18.99 6.90 -14.62
C ARG A 46 17.80 7.82 -14.95
N ARG A 47 17.76 8.39 -16.17
CA ARG A 47 16.66 9.25 -16.62
C ARG A 47 15.37 8.46 -16.84
N GLU A 48 15.47 7.27 -17.41
CA GLU A 48 14.33 6.36 -17.62
C GLU A 48 13.81 5.82 -16.29
N ASP A 49 14.71 5.44 -15.36
CA ASP A 49 14.33 5.00 -14.01
C ASP A 49 13.55 6.09 -13.27
N ARG A 50 14.02 7.35 -13.33
CA ARG A 50 13.29 8.50 -12.76
C ARG A 50 11.94 8.71 -13.42
N ARG A 51 11.82 8.49 -14.74
CA ARG A 51 10.55 8.62 -15.46
C ARG A 51 9.56 7.55 -15.01
N ILE A 52 10.00 6.29 -14.88
CA ILE A 52 9.19 5.18 -14.34
C ILE A 52 8.63 5.53 -12.95
N VAL A 53 9.49 6.01 -12.05
CA VAL A 53 9.08 6.38 -10.70
C VAL A 53 8.12 7.57 -10.72
N ARG A 54 8.36 8.57 -11.58
CA ARG A 54 7.47 9.73 -11.71
C ARG A 54 6.07 9.33 -12.17
N HIS A 55 5.93 8.44 -13.15
CA HIS A 55 4.61 7.97 -13.60
C HIS A 55 3.81 7.38 -12.43
N ALA A 56 4.43 6.53 -11.62
CA ALA A 56 3.76 5.91 -10.46
C ALA A 56 3.46 6.89 -9.31
N LEU A 57 4.15 8.03 -9.23
CA LEU A 57 3.88 9.07 -8.23
C LEU A 57 2.79 10.05 -8.68
N VAL A 58 2.77 10.41 -9.97
CA VAL A 58 1.77 11.33 -10.55
C VAL A 58 0.42 10.65 -10.67
N ASP A 59 0.40 9.43 -11.21
CA ASP A 59 -0.79 8.59 -11.27
C ASP A 59 -0.53 7.26 -10.53
N PRO A 60 -0.95 7.16 -9.27
CA PRO A 60 -0.77 5.96 -8.46
C PRO A 60 -1.50 4.73 -8.99
N ILE A 61 -2.49 4.88 -9.87
CA ILE A 61 -3.33 3.80 -10.43
C ILE A 61 -2.69 3.21 -11.70
N VAL A 62 -1.70 3.90 -12.27
CA VAL A 62 -1.09 3.53 -13.55
C VAL A 62 -0.58 2.08 -13.56
N THR A 63 -0.92 1.35 -14.61
CA THR A 63 -0.50 -0.04 -14.78
C THR A 63 0.93 -0.13 -15.31
N ARG A 64 1.59 -1.27 -15.05
CA ARG A 64 2.95 -1.54 -15.55
C ARG A 64 3.01 -1.52 -17.09
N SER A 65 1.94 -1.90 -17.76
CA SER A 65 1.82 -1.85 -19.23
C SER A 65 1.80 -0.41 -19.74
N THR A 66 1.04 0.47 -19.08
CA THR A 66 0.98 1.90 -19.43
C THR A 66 2.33 2.60 -19.18
N ILE A 67 2.99 2.32 -18.05
CA ILE A 67 4.34 2.85 -17.82
C ILE A 67 5.32 2.36 -18.92
N ARG A 68 5.19 1.09 -19.35
CA ARG A 68 6.05 0.52 -20.40
C ARG A 68 5.86 1.20 -21.74
N SER A 69 4.61 1.47 -22.15
CA SER A 69 4.34 2.18 -23.41
C SER A 69 4.92 3.59 -23.40
N ASP A 70 4.82 4.30 -22.27
CA ASP A 70 5.22 5.71 -22.19
C ASP A 70 6.73 5.91 -22.18
N VAL A 71 7.47 4.96 -21.60
CA VAL A 71 8.93 5.03 -21.45
C VAL A 71 9.65 4.63 -22.75
N ASP A 72 8.96 3.96 -23.68
CA ASP A 72 9.49 3.50 -24.98
C ASP A 72 10.82 2.72 -24.86
N VAL A 73 10.89 1.84 -23.85
CA VAL A 73 12.03 0.94 -23.65
C VAL A 73 11.51 -0.50 -23.67
N ALA A 74 12.22 -1.37 -24.39
CA ALA A 74 11.97 -2.81 -24.41
C ALA A 74 12.35 -3.47 -23.06
N ILE A 75 11.53 -3.26 -22.03
CA ILE A 75 11.63 -3.86 -20.70
C ILE A 75 10.42 -4.75 -20.40
N VAL A 76 10.67 -5.82 -19.63
CA VAL A 76 9.60 -6.63 -19.07
C VAL A 76 8.93 -5.91 -17.88
N PRO A 77 7.62 -6.10 -17.62
CA PRO A 77 6.91 -5.45 -16.51
C PRO A 77 7.54 -5.67 -15.13
N GLN A 78 8.23 -6.81 -14.92
CA GLN A 78 8.94 -7.11 -13.69
C GLN A 78 10.11 -6.16 -13.42
N THR A 79 10.70 -5.56 -14.47
CA THR A 79 11.74 -4.53 -14.34
C THR A 79 11.15 -3.25 -13.75
N ILE A 80 9.96 -2.85 -14.20
CA ILE A 80 9.24 -1.69 -13.66
C ILE A 80 8.95 -1.89 -12.16
N SER A 81 8.40 -3.04 -11.77
CA SER A 81 8.16 -3.36 -10.36
C SER A 81 9.41 -3.28 -9.49
N ARG A 82 10.57 -3.66 -10.04
CA ARG A 82 11.86 -3.56 -9.34
C ARG A 82 12.31 -2.13 -9.17
N HIS A 83 12.25 -1.30 -10.22
CA HIS A 83 12.59 0.11 -10.10
C HIS A 83 11.68 0.85 -9.12
N LEU A 84 10.39 0.50 -9.09
CA LEU A 84 9.45 1.04 -8.10
C LEU A 84 9.82 0.59 -6.68
N ALA A 85 10.18 -0.69 -6.48
CA ALA A 85 10.64 -1.19 -5.19
C ALA A 85 11.97 -0.56 -4.74
N GLU A 86 12.94 -0.38 -5.66
CA GLU A 86 14.20 0.35 -5.42
C GLU A 86 13.93 1.80 -4.98
N ALA A 87 12.84 2.40 -5.44
CA ALA A 87 12.36 3.73 -5.04
C ALA A 87 11.46 3.72 -3.77
N ASN A 88 11.40 2.62 -3.03
CA ASN A 88 10.57 2.43 -1.84
C ASN A 88 9.05 2.58 -2.09
N LEU A 89 8.59 2.25 -3.30
CA LEU A 89 7.17 2.18 -3.62
C LEU A 89 6.66 0.74 -3.50
N LYS A 90 5.58 0.55 -2.74
CA LYS A 90 4.95 -0.75 -2.53
C LYS A 90 3.60 -0.81 -3.25
N SER A 91 3.30 -1.96 -3.85
CA SER A 91 2.00 -2.22 -4.44
C SER A 91 0.96 -2.49 -3.34
N LYS A 92 -0.02 -1.61 -3.20
CA LYS A 92 -1.06 -1.66 -2.17
C LYS A 92 -2.46 -1.67 -2.81
N ARG A 93 -3.46 -2.04 -2.03
CA ARG A 93 -4.86 -1.80 -2.42
C ARG A 93 -5.14 -0.29 -2.26
N PRO A 94 -5.81 0.36 -3.22
CA PRO A 94 -6.21 1.75 -3.06
C PRO A 94 -7.11 1.87 -1.83
N PHE A 95 -6.83 2.88 -1.00
CA PHE A 95 -7.73 3.23 0.07
C PHE A 95 -9.01 3.80 -0.54
N ARG A 96 -10.17 3.21 -0.20
CA ARG A 96 -11.48 3.70 -0.60
C ARG A 96 -12.13 4.31 0.63
N ALA A 97 -12.21 5.63 0.67
CA ALA A 97 -13.00 6.35 1.66
C ALA A 97 -13.84 7.41 0.95
N LEU A 98 -15.01 7.66 1.52
CA LEU A 98 -15.83 8.79 1.10
C LEU A 98 -15.08 10.09 1.44
N PRO A 99 -14.82 10.97 0.45
CA PRO A 99 -14.13 12.22 0.71
C PRO A 99 -14.98 13.08 1.66
N LEU A 100 -14.39 13.46 2.80
CA LEU A 100 -15.02 14.39 3.74
C LEU A 100 -14.82 15.81 3.23
N THR A 101 -15.94 16.48 2.94
CA THR A 101 -15.96 17.93 2.71
C THR A 101 -15.48 18.68 3.95
N PRO A 102 -14.97 19.91 3.82
CA PRO A 102 -14.56 20.72 4.98
C PRO A 102 -15.67 20.85 6.03
N GLU A 103 -16.91 21.04 5.57
CA GLU A 103 -18.11 21.10 6.42
C GLU A 103 -18.34 19.79 7.18
N HIS A 104 -18.27 18.63 6.51
CA HIS A 104 -18.39 17.33 7.18
C HIS A 104 -17.32 17.14 8.26
N ARG A 105 -16.09 17.63 8.02
CA ARG A 105 -15.00 17.53 9.03
C ARG A 105 -15.32 18.36 10.26
N GLN A 106 -15.81 19.60 10.06
CA GLN A 106 -16.19 20.49 11.16
C GLN A 106 -17.34 19.91 11.97
N LEU A 107 -18.42 19.49 11.31
CA LEU A 107 -19.59 18.90 11.97
C LEU A 107 -19.22 17.64 12.75
N ARG A 108 -18.39 16.76 12.17
CA ARG A 108 -17.91 15.56 12.87
C ARG A 108 -17.04 15.89 14.07
N LEU A 109 -16.11 16.85 13.93
CA LEU A 109 -15.26 17.27 15.04
C LEU A 109 -16.10 17.86 16.18
N GLN A 110 -17.01 18.78 15.86
CA GLN A 110 -17.91 19.39 16.83
C GLN A 110 -18.79 18.33 17.51
N TRP A 111 -19.32 17.38 16.73
CA TRP A 111 -20.11 16.27 17.27
C TRP A 111 -19.31 15.44 18.29
N CYS A 112 -18.05 15.13 17.99
CA CYS A 112 -17.15 14.42 18.89
C CYS A 112 -16.79 15.25 20.12
N GLN A 113 -16.52 16.55 19.97
CA GLN A 113 -16.18 17.43 21.09
C GLN A 113 -17.35 17.59 22.08
N VAL A 114 -18.56 17.81 21.57
CA VAL A 114 -19.77 17.93 22.41
C VAL A 114 -20.04 16.66 23.21
N ARG A 115 -19.69 15.50 22.64
CA ARG A 115 -19.94 14.18 23.24
C ARG A 115 -18.72 13.53 23.88
N SER A 116 -17.59 14.24 23.95
CA SER A 116 -16.37 13.70 24.57
C SER A 116 -16.53 13.55 26.09
N ILE A 117 -17.45 14.32 26.68
CA ILE A 117 -17.77 14.29 28.11
C ILE A 117 -18.85 13.26 28.46
N TRP A 118 -19.46 12.61 27.47
CA TRP A 118 -20.56 11.69 27.69
C TRP A 118 -20.11 10.45 28.43
N ASN A 119 -20.88 10.08 29.46
CA ASN A 119 -20.64 8.90 30.27
C ASN A 119 -21.36 7.67 29.67
N VAL A 120 -21.13 6.50 30.26
CA VAL A 120 -21.70 5.23 29.77
C VAL A 120 -23.24 5.26 29.76
N THR A 121 -23.88 5.93 30.72
CA THR A 121 -25.34 6.07 30.77
C THR A 121 -25.89 6.95 29.66
N ASP A 122 -25.19 8.02 29.28
CA ASP A 122 -25.58 8.87 28.16
C ASP A 122 -25.58 8.09 26.84
N TRP A 123 -24.57 7.23 26.64
CA TRP A 123 -24.48 6.36 25.47
C TRP A 123 -25.57 5.29 25.43
N LYS A 124 -26.05 4.79 26.58
CA LYS A 124 -27.15 3.81 26.65
C LYS A 124 -28.47 4.37 26.13
N ASN A 125 -28.65 5.69 26.18
CA ASN A 125 -29.85 6.36 25.70
C ASN A 125 -29.85 6.58 24.18
N VAL A 126 -28.77 6.21 23.47
CA VAL A 126 -28.67 6.36 22.02
C VAL A 126 -28.99 5.04 21.33
N VAL A 127 -30.00 5.07 20.45
CA VAL A 127 -30.30 3.96 19.54
C VAL A 127 -29.68 4.26 18.19
N PHE A 128 -28.74 3.42 17.75
CA PHE A 128 -28.16 3.50 16.41
C PHE A 128 -28.97 2.66 15.44
N SER A 129 -29.24 3.19 14.25
CA SER A 129 -29.84 2.45 13.14
C SER A 129 -29.04 2.72 11.86
N ASP A 130 -28.88 1.69 11.04
CA ASP A 130 -28.24 1.77 9.73
C ASP A 130 -28.75 0.63 8.84
N GLU A 131 -28.65 0.80 7.53
CA GLU A 131 -29.02 -0.21 6.54
C GLU A 131 -27.76 -0.87 5.97
N SER A 132 -27.70 -2.20 6.03
CA SER A 132 -26.58 -2.97 5.47
C SER A 132 -27.02 -3.81 4.28
N ARG A 133 -26.25 -3.74 3.19
CA ARG A 133 -26.45 -4.58 2.00
C ARG A 133 -25.59 -5.85 2.08
N PHE A 134 -26.23 -7.01 2.04
CA PHE A 134 -25.54 -8.31 1.92
C PHE A 134 -25.50 -8.73 0.45
N VAL A 135 -24.30 -9.00 -0.08
CA VAL A 135 -24.09 -9.39 -1.49
C VAL A 135 -23.34 -10.71 -1.56
N LEU A 136 -23.80 -11.64 -2.41
CA LEU A 136 -23.25 -13.00 -2.56
C LEU A 136 -21.93 -13.08 -3.35
N GLY A 137 -21.49 -11.97 -3.93
CA GLY A 137 -20.21 -11.86 -4.63
C GLY A 137 -19.80 -10.41 -4.80
N THR A 138 -18.53 -10.11 -4.58
CA THR A 138 -17.97 -8.78 -4.84
C THR A 138 -17.15 -8.81 -6.13
N ASP A 139 -17.39 -7.83 -6.99
CA ASP A 139 -16.42 -7.49 -8.03
C ASP A 139 -15.24 -6.80 -7.35
N ASP A 140 -14.30 -7.64 -6.88
CA ASP A 140 -12.98 -7.22 -6.40
C ASP A 140 -12.21 -6.67 -7.60
N ASN A 141 -12.59 -5.48 -8.08
CA ASN A 141 -11.83 -4.74 -9.09
C ASN A 141 -10.41 -4.62 -8.54
N ARG A 142 -9.51 -5.52 -8.98
CA ARG A 142 -8.18 -5.83 -8.44
C ARG A 142 -7.17 -4.72 -8.71
N VAL A 143 -7.64 -3.47 -8.69
CA VAL A 143 -6.84 -2.27 -8.85
C VAL A 143 -5.83 -2.23 -7.71
N ARG A 144 -4.58 -2.03 -8.10
CA ARG A 144 -3.44 -1.90 -7.19
C ARG A 144 -2.79 -0.56 -7.47
N VAL A 145 -2.41 0.12 -6.41
CA VAL A 145 -1.72 1.40 -6.49
C VAL A 145 -0.31 1.30 -5.97
N TRP A 146 0.59 2.14 -6.47
CA TRP A 146 1.95 2.25 -5.95
C TRP A 146 2.00 3.40 -4.94
N ARG A 147 2.37 3.10 -3.69
CA ARG A 147 2.43 4.09 -2.61
C ARG A 147 3.71 3.93 -1.80
N ARG A 148 4.16 5.04 -1.23
CA ARG A 148 5.15 5.01 -0.16
C ARG A 148 4.51 4.43 1.10
N PRO A 149 5.31 3.80 1.98
CA PRO A 149 4.83 3.28 3.25
C PRO A 149 4.71 4.35 4.36
N ASP A 150 5.05 5.60 4.06
CA ASP A 150 5.08 6.74 4.98
C ASP A 150 3.77 6.95 5.75
N LEU A 151 2.65 7.05 5.05
CA LEU A 151 1.34 7.22 5.69
C LEU A 151 0.97 6.03 6.57
N GLN A 152 1.31 4.81 6.15
CA GLN A 152 1.05 3.61 6.93
C GLN A 152 1.84 3.65 8.25
N LEU A 153 3.11 4.02 8.18
CA LEU A 153 3.97 4.15 9.36
C LEU A 153 3.43 5.24 10.30
N ALA A 154 3.09 6.41 9.77
CA ALA A 154 2.52 7.50 10.55
C ALA A 154 1.20 7.11 11.25
N VAL A 155 0.31 6.40 10.55
CA VAL A 155 -0.95 5.92 11.14
C VAL A 155 -0.69 4.85 12.21
N GLN A 156 0.28 3.96 11.99
CA GLN A 156 0.66 2.94 12.99
C GLN A 156 1.25 3.58 14.23
N ASP A 157 2.11 4.57 14.06
CA ASP A 157 2.69 5.36 15.15
C ASP A 157 1.57 6.05 15.93
N LEU A 158 0.68 6.79 15.25
CA LEU A 158 -0.47 7.43 15.91
C LEU A 158 -1.37 6.42 16.64
N TRP A 159 -1.63 5.26 16.04
CA TRP A 159 -2.41 4.20 16.67
C TRP A 159 -1.75 3.67 17.94
N ALA A 160 -0.43 3.47 17.93
CA ALA A 160 0.33 3.00 19.09
C ALA A 160 0.26 3.98 20.28
N HIS A 161 0.13 5.28 20.00
CA HIS A 161 0.04 6.33 21.03
C HIS A 161 -1.38 6.52 21.58
N LEU A 162 -2.41 5.91 20.97
CA LEU A 162 -3.75 5.91 21.56
C LEU A 162 -3.75 5.03 22.83
N PRO A 163 -4.46 5.41 23.90
CA PRO A 163 -4.51 4.64 25.14
C PRO A 163 -5.16 3.28 24.89
N GLN A 164 -4.30 2.27 24.67
CA GLN A 164 -4.70 0.92 24.25
C GLN A 164 -5.59 0.23 25.28
N ASN A 165 -5.51 0.62 26.55
CA ASN A 165 -6.35 0.09 27.62
C ASN A 165 -7.83 0.40 27.37
N ASN A 166 -8.17 1.61 26.91
CA ASN A 166 -9.56 1.97 26.62
C ASN A 166 -10.11 1.12 25.46
N ILE A 167 -9.30 0.92 24.42
CA ILE A 167 -9.66 0.11 23.25
C ILE A 167 -9.83 -1.37 23.67
N ARG A 168 -8.89 -1.92 24.46
CA ARG A 168 -8.97 -3.28 24.97
C ARG A 168 -10.18 -3.51 25.87
N CYS A 169 -10.49 -2.59 26.79
CA CYS A 169 -11.68 -2.70 27.63
C CYS A 169 -12.97 -2.73 26.80
N LEU A 170 -13.07 -1.89 25.76
CA LEU A 170 -14.19 -1.91 24.82
C LEU A 170 -14.29 -3.26 24.07
N ILE A 171 -13.19 -3.76 23.50
CA ILE A 171 -13.15 -5.03 22.76
C ILE A 171 -13.48 -6.20 23.68
N ASN A 172 -12.88 -6.27 24.87
CA ASN A 172 -13.08 -7.38 25.79
C ASN A 172 -14.51 -7.42 26.36
N SER A 173 -15.19 -6.28 26.38
CA SER A 173 -16.61 -6.22 26.78
C SER A 173 -17.59 -6.57 25.65
N MET A 174 -17.13 -6.69 24.39
CA MET A 174 -18.02 -7.01 23.26
C MET A 174 -18.69 -8.39 23.36
N PRO A 175 -17.99 -9.49 23.74
CA PRO A 175 -18.63 -10.79 23.91
C PRO A 175 -19.79 -10.76 24.91
N ASP A 176 -19.61 -10.07 26.04
CA ASP A 176 -20.67 -9.92 27.05
C ASP A 176 -21.84 -9.09 26.50
N ARG A 177 -21.56 -8.04 25.72
CA ARG A 177 -22.60 -7.24 25.04
C ARG A 177 -23.38 -8.02 24.00
N VAL A 178 -22.70 -8.85 23.22
CA VAL A 178 -23.33 -9.72 22.23
C VAL A 178 -24.18 -10.80 22.92
N ALA A 179 -23.68 -11.38 24.02
CA ALA A 179 -24.44 -12.36 24.80
C ALA A 179 -25.74 -11.77 25.37
N VAL A 180 -25.69 -10.54 25.90
CA VAL A 180 -26.89 -9.83 26.40
C VAL A 180 -27.85 -9.48 25.25
N CYS A 181 -27.35 -9.04 24.08
CA CYS A 181 -28.19 -8.83 22.89
C CYS A 181 -28.93 -10.10 22.46
N ILE A 182 -28.22 -11.23 22.43
CA ILE A 182 -28.79 -12.53 22.04
C ILE A 182 -29.84 -12.97 23.05
N ALA A 183 -29.55 -12.84 24.36
CA ALA A 183 -30.48 -13.18 25.43
C ALA A 183 -31.75 -12.31 25.40
N ALA A 184 -31.64 -11.05 24.97
CA ALA A 184 -32.76 -10.13 24.81
C ALA A 184 -33.53 -10.31 23.49
N GLY A 185 -33.13 -11.26 22.62
CA GLY A 185 -33.74 -11.46 21.30
C GLY A 185 -33.63 -10.25 20.38
N GLY A 186 -32.60 -9.41 20.57
CA GLY A 186 -32.44 -8.13 19.86
C GLY A 186 -33.29 -6.96 20.38
N GLY A 187 -34.01 -7.14 21.49
CA GLY A 187 -34.76 -6.06 22.15
C GLY A 187 -33.89 -5.08 22.94
N SER A 188 -34.51 -3.99 23.44
CA SER A 188 -33.84 -2.97 24.24
C SER A 188 -33.20 -3.56 25.50
N MET A 189 -31.87 -3.47 25.60
CA MET A 189 -31.12 -3.93 26.76
C MET A 189 -31.13 -2.86 27.86
N ARG A 190 -31.48 -3.25 29.11
CA ARG A 190 -31.19 -2.44 30.30
C ARG A 190 -29.81 -2.84 30.81
N TYR A 191 -28.82 -1.99 30.57
CA TYR A 191 -27.51 -2.06 31.20
C TYR A 191 -27.43 -1.17 32.44
#